data_AF-A0A1F4CHK2-F1
#
_entry.id   AF-A0A1F4CHK2-F1
#
_cell.length_a   1.000
_cell.length_b   1.000
_cell.length_c   1.000
_cell.angle_alpha   90.00
_cell.angle_beta   90.00
_cell.angle_gamma   90.00
#
_symmetry.space_group_name_H-M   'P 1'
#
loop_
_entity.id
_entity.type
_entity.pdbx_description
1 polymer ?
#
loop_
_entity_poly.entity_id
_entity_poly.type
_entity_poly.pdbx_seq_one_letter_code
_entity_poly.pdbx_strand_id
1 'polypeptide(L)'
;MRNRERSVEVTDAPIYLSPAFSPRPAEDLTFLRWIDGRTGFGLFWIDIVRPLLQTVKAKSLLEIGADKGTHTRLLLTYCAASDGSLIVIEPIVTEALREVVGDSRRVTLLAEKSQAALPRLEARIDAVLLEGDLNYHSVLTDLREIAELSQRQGIPFPLVFFANASWPYARRDMYYDPESLPAAARHSYARAAMTPWSPGLEPGMINYPFANAEWEGGAKNGVLTAVEEFVRDADPPLQLFLVPVNHGLGIVFSEGSRAAAFIQENLAVPPWMRLFLETLELARLNTIVSEFRRRHERQRGRGIRGKILCVVRNIGRRVIGILEK
;
A
#
# COMPACT_ATOMS: atom_id res chain seq x y z
N MET A 1 -17.96 42.87 54.34
CA MET A 1 -17.64 41.58 53.70
C MET A 1 -17.46 41.82 52.21
N ARG A 2 -16.20 41.90 51.73
CA ARG A 2 -15.87 41.98 50.29
C ARG A 2 -15.63 40.54 49.82
N ASN A 3 -16.50 40.02 48.96
CA ASN A 3 -16.22 38.78 48.22
C ASN A 3 -15.17 39.11 47.16
N ARG A 4 -13.97 38.54 47.32
CA ARG A 4 -12.95 38.51 46.27
C ARG A 4 -13.35 37.45 45.25
N GLU A 5 -13.76 37.88 44.07
CA GLU A 5 -13.72 37.02 42.88
C GLU A 5 -12.25 36.65 42.62
N ARG A 6 -11.92 35.37 42.76
CA ARG A 6 -10.65 34.83 42.29
C ARG A 6 -10.77 34.70 40.78
N SER A 7 -10.16 35.63 40.04
CA SER A 7 -9.78 35.42 38.65
C SER A 7 -8.85 34.22 38.60
N VAL A 8 -9.32 33.12 38.00
CA VAL A 8 -8.44 32.01 37.63
C VAL A 8 -7.62 32.52 36.45
N GLU A 9 -6.38 32.93 36.71
CA GLU A 9 -5.38 33.08 35.66
C GLU A 9 -5.21 31.71 34.99
N VAL A 10 -5.73 31.59 33.77
CA VAL A 10 -5.39 30.48 32.88
C VAL A 10 -3.93 30.70 32.52
N THR A 11 -3.05 30.02 33.24
CA THR A 11 -1.61 30.01 32.98
C THR A 11 -1.36 29.57 31.54
N ASP A 12 -0.50 30.30 30.81
CA ASP A 12 0.09 29.95 29.50
C ASP A 12 0.96 28.68 29.60
N ALA A 13 0.38 27.57 30.06
CA ALA A 13 1.03 26.28 29.94
C ALA A 13 1.09 25.97 28.44
N PRO A 14 2.27 25.64 27.88
CA PRO A 14 2.36 25.25 26.48
C PRO A 14 1.43 24.07 26.28
N ILE A 15 0.44 24.24 25.39
CA ILE A 15 -0.40 23.14 24.93
C ILE A 15 0.58 22.09 24.42
N TYR A 16 0.59 20.90 25.03
CA TYR A 16 1.36 19.79 24.50
C TYR A 16 0.80 19.45 23.12
N LEU A 17 1.44 19.99 22.09
CA LEU A 17 1.31 19.52 20.73
C LEU A 17 2.30 18.37 20.61
N SER A 18 1.81 17.18 20.26
CA SER A 18 2.69 16.07 19.89
C SER A 18 3.74 16.58 18.90
N PRO A 19 5.02 16.16 19.00
CA PRO A 19 6.05 16.48 18.01
C PRO A 19 5.63 16.15 16.57
N ALA A 20 4.64 15.27 16.39
CA ALA A 20 4.00 15.01 15.10
C ALA A 20 3.39 16.29 14.45
N PHE A 21 3.08 17.33 15.22
CA PHE A 21 2.46 18.56 14.73
C PHE A 21 3.41 19.76 14.65
N SER A 22 4.64 19.67 15.17
CA SER A 22 5.59 20.80 15.16
C SER A 22 7.05 20.34 15.29
N PRO A 23 8.00 20.91 14.49
CA PRO A 23 7.80 21.92 13.45
C PRO A 23 7.46 21.27 12.10
N ARG A 24 6.19 21.40 11.65
CA ARG A 24 5.77 20.98 10.29
C ARG A 24 5.19 22.16 9.51
N PRO A 25 5.51 22.29 8.21
CA PRO A 25 4.84 23.27 7.34
C PRO A 25 3.32 23.07 7.26
N ALA A 26 2.58 24.13 6.93
CA ALA A 26 1.12 24.09 6.89
C ALA A 26 0.58 23.10 5.83
N GLU A 27 1.29 22.94 4.72
CA GLU A 27 1.00 21.96 3.68
C GLU A 27 1.12 20.53 4.20
N ASP A 28 2.13 20.23 5.03
CA ASP A 28 2.32 18.92 5.63
C ASP A 28 1.23 18.63 6.66
N LEU A 29 0.85 19.62 7.47
CA LEU A 29 -0.28 19.49 8.40
C LEU A 29 -1.60 19.27 7.67
N THR A 30 -1.78 19.89 6.51
CA THR A 30 -2.97 19.69 5.67
C THR A 30 -2.98 18.27 5.10
N PHE A 31 -1.84 17.77 4.64
CA PHE A 31 -1.70 16.40 4.17
C PHE A 31 -1.98 15.38 5.29
N LEU A 32 -1.42 15.57 6.49
CA LEU A 32 -1.63 14.69 7.64
C LEU A 32 -3.11 14.58 8.06
N ARG A 33 -3.92 15.61 7.82
CA ARG A 33 -5.38 15.56 8.08
C ARG A 33 -6.13 14.63 7.12
N TRP A 34 -5.56 14.34 5.96
CA TRP A 34 -6.13 13.44 4.97
C TRP A 34 -5.73 11.98 5.18
N ILE A 35 -4.66 11.72 5.94
CA ILE A 35 -4.19 10.36 6.23
C ILE A 35 -5.13 9.69 7.25
N ASP A 36 -5.54 8.47 6.94
CA ASP A 36 -6.25 7.57 7.82
C ASP A 36 -5.65 6.16 7.76
N GLY A 37 -6.26 5.23 8.51
CA GLY A 37 -5.83 3.83 8.54
C GLY A 37 -6.04 3.05 7.24
N ARG A 38 -6.39 3.69 6.13
CA ARG A 38 -6.59 3.08 4.79
C ARG A 38 -5.79 3.78 3.71
N THR A 39 -5.04 4.83 4.04
CA THR A 39 -4.24 5.63 3.10
C THR A 39 -3.08 4.87 2.44
N GLY A 40 -2.80 3.63 2.88
CA GLY A 40 -1.72 2.82 2.34
C GLY A 40 -0.36 3.53 2.36
N PHE A 41 0.33 3.53 1.22
CA PHE A 41 1.65 4.11 1.03
C PHE A 41 1.74 5.60 1.40
N GLY A 42 0.66 6.37 1.22
CA GLY A 42 0.64 7.80 1.54
C GLY A 42 0.96 8.11 3.01
N LEU A 43 0.78 7.15 3.92
CA LEU A 43 1.18 7.25 5.33
C LEU A 43 2.68 7.55 5.49
N PHE A 44 3.52 6.99 4.62
CA PHE A 44 4.97 7.08 4.72
C PHE A 44 5.57 8.27 3.98
N TRP A 45 4.74 9.01 3.25
CA TRP A 45 5.21 10.01 2.30
C TRP A 45 6.03 11.12 2.97
N ILE A 46 5.46 11.74 4.00
CA ILE A 46 6.02 12.95 4.63
C ILE A 46 7.30 12.66 5.40
N ASP A 47 7.32 11.56 6.14
CA ASP A 47 8.34 11.28 7.16
C ASP A 47 9.42 10.29 6.70
N ILE A 48 9.17 9.52 5.63
CA ILE A 48 10.08 8.48 5.17
C ILE A 48 10.43 8.66 3.69
N VAL A 49 9.45 8.57 2.80
CA VAL A 49 9.69 8.50 1.35
C VAL A 49 10.27 9.81 0.82
N ARG A 50 9.61 10.95 1.09
CA ARG A 50 10.06 12.25 0.60
C ARG A 50 11.43 12.66 1.17
N PRO A 51 11.72 12.54 2.49
CA PRO A 51 13.05 12.81 3.03
C PRO A 51 14.14 11.92 2.43
N LEU A 52 13.85 10.63 2.19
CA LEU A 52 14.83 9.72 1.61
C LEU A 52 15.11 10.06 0.14
N LEU A 53 14.07 10.38 -0.65
CA LEU A 53 14.22 10.91 -2.02
C LEU A 53 15.06 12.20 -2.03
N GLN A 54 14.84 13.13 -1.11
CA GLN A 54 15.65 14.36 -0.96
C GLN A 54 17.11 14.03 -0.62
N THR A 55 17.34 13.08 0.27
CA THR A 55 18.68 12.66 0.71
C THR A 55 19.52 12.08 -0.43
N VAL A 56 18.91 11.25 -1.27
CA VAL A 56 19.57 10.71 -2.47
C VAL A 56 19.58 11.69 -3.65
N LYS A 57 18.91 12.85 -3.50
CA LYS A 57 18.75 13.87 -4.54
C LYS A 57 18.12 13.31 -5.82
N ALA A 58 17.13 12.46 -5.68
CA ALA A 58 16.45 11.83 -6.81
C ALA A 58 15.84 12.88 -7.74
N LYS A 59 16.05 12.73 -9.05
CA LYS A 59 15.49 13.61 -10.09
C LYS A 59 14.63 12.83 -11.08
N SER A 60 14.98 11.59 -11.37
CA SER A 60 14.24 10.76 -12.32
C SER A 60 13.60 9.60 -11.59
N LEU A 61 12.27 9.67 -11.46
CA LEU A 61 11.48 8.69 -10.74
C LEU A 61 10.77 7.75 -11.72
N LEU A 62 10.57 6.51 -11.27
CA LEU A 62 9.74 5.52 -11.95
C LEU A 62 8.62 5.08 -11.00
N GLU A 63 7.40 5.01 -11.50
CA GLU A 63 6.24 4.40 -10.83
C GLU A 63 5.76 3.23 -11.67
N ILE A 64 5.61 2.06 -11.05
CA ILE A 64 5.03 0.86 -11.65
C ILE A 64 3.75 0.54 -10.90
N GLY A 65 2.61 0.60 -11.58
CA GLY A 65 1.29 0.47 -10.97
C GLY A 65 0.82 1.80 -10.38
N ALA A 66 -0.11 2.47 -11.06
CA ALA A 66 -0.57 3.81 -10.70
C ALA A 66 -2.06 3.86 -10.34
N ASP A 67 -2.87 2.89 -10.80
CA ASP A 67 -4.33 2.83 -10.60
C ASP A 67 -5.03 4.17 -10.94
N LYS A 68 -5.38 4.96 -9.91
CA LYS A 68 -6.05 6.27 -10.04
C LYS A 68 -5.12 7.47 -9.92
N GLY A 69 -3.81 7.24 -9.81
CA GLY A 69 -2.79 8.27 -9.72
C GLY A 69 -2.65 8.94 -8.34
N THR A 70 -3.07 8.27 -7.26
CA THR A 70 -2.93 8.81 -5.90
C THR A 70 -1.45 9.03 -5.54
N HIS A 71 -0.58 8.06 -5.82
CA HIS A 71 0.85 8.19 -5.57
C HIS A 71 1.55 9.00 -6.67
N THR A 72 1.14 8.84 -7.94
CA THR A 72 1.55 9.71 -9.05
C THR A 72 1.50 11.20 -8.71
N ARG A 73 0.42 11.66 -8.05
CA ARG A 73 0.29 13.07 -7.63
C ARG A 73 1.37 13.51 -6.64
N LEU A 74 1.72 12.65 -5.69
CA LEU A 74 2.78 12.90 -4.71
C LEU A 74 4.15 12.96 -5.39
N LEU A 75 4.44 11.98 -6.25
CA LEU A 75 5.67 11.92 -7.02
C LEU A 75 5.81 13.12 -7.97
N LEU A 76 4.75 13.53 -8.65
CA LEU A 76 4.75 14.73 -9.50
C LEU A 76 5.02 16.01 -8.72
N THR A 77 4.43 16.14 -7.52
CA THR A 77 4.67 17.28 -6.63
C THR A 77 6.14 17.32 -6.18
N TYR A 78 6.71 16.16 -5.84
CA TYR A 78 8.14 16.05 -5.56
C TYR A 78 8.99 16.45 -6.77
N CYS A 79 8.71 15.90 -7.96
CA CYS A 79 9.44 16.21 -9.19
C CYS A 79 9.34 17.69 -9.57
N ALA A 80 8.21 18.35 -9.32
CA ALA A 80 8.11 19.79 -9.54
C ALA A 80 9.04 20.58 -8.60
N ALA A 81 9.09 20.21 -7.30
CA ALA A 81 9.94 20.88 -6.31
C ALA A 81 11.44 20.56 -6.50
N SER A 82 11.76 19.39 -7.03
CA SER A 82 13.12 18.94 -7.28
C SER A 82 13.58 19.18 -8.71
N ASP A 83 12.81 19.84 -9.58
CA ASP A 83 13.11 19.94 -11.02
C ASP A 83 13.45 18.59 -11.67
N GLY A 84 12.67 17.57 -11.30
CA GLY A 84 12.76 16.20 -11.78
C GLY A 84 11.70 15.84 -12.82
N SER A 85 11.69 14.55 -13.17
CA SER A 85 10.75 13.89 -14.07
C SER A 85 10.25 12.57 -13.47
N LEU A 86 9.09 12.11 -13.96
CA LEU A 86 8.43 10.88 -13.56
C LEU A 86 8.09 10.05 -14.80
N ILE A 87 8.41 8.77 -14.78
CA ILE A 87 7.87 7.79 -15.72
C ILE A 87 6.84 6.96 -14.96
N VAL A 88 5.63 6.82 -15.50
CA VAL A 88 4.56 6.00 -14.93
C VAL A 88 4.28 4.86 -15.89
N ILE A 89 4.37 3.63 -15.43
CA ILE A 89 3.95 2.44 -16.17
C ILE A 89 2.65 1.93 -15.55
N GLU A 90 1.59 1.94 -16.35
CA GLU A 90 0.26 1.47 -15.94
C GLU A 90 -0.47 0.86 -17.15
N PRO A 91 -0.74 -0.46 -17.16
CA PRO A 91 -1.44 -1.10 -18.26
C PRO A 91 -2.88 -0.60 -18.43
N ILE A 92 -3.57 -0.22 -17.34
CA ILE A 92 -4.96 0.23 -17.36
C ILE A 92 -5.03 1.71 -16.98
N VAL A 93 -4.89 2.58 -17.99
CA VAL A 93 -4.96 4.03 -17.79
C VAL A 93 -6.41 4.48 -17.56
N THR A 94 -6.73 4.76 -16.31
CA THR A 94 -8.02 5.31 -15.89
C THR A 94 -8.15 6.80 -16.21
N GLU A 95 -9.37 7.33 -16.27
CA GLU A 95 -9.59 8.77 -16.47
C GLU A 95 -8.99 9.59 -15.32
N ALA A 96 -9.14 9.13 -14.08
CA ALA A 96 -8.54 9.77 -12.91
C ALA A 96 -7.01 9.87 -13.04
N LEU A 97 -6.35 8.83 -13.56
CA LEU A 97 -4.91 8.88 -13.81
C LEU A 97 -4.56 9.87 -14.94
N ARG A 98 -5.35 9.92 -16.02
CA ARG A 98 -5.15 10.92 -17.09
C ARG A 98 -5.27 12.34 -16.56
N GLU A 99 -6.24 12.60 -15.69
CA GLU A 99 -6.41 13.90 -15.03
C GLU A 99 -5.22 14.27 -14.12
N VAL A 100 -4.64 13.29 -13.41
CA VAL A 100 -3.44 13.51 -12.58
C VAL A 100 -2.21 13.84 -13.44
N VAL A 101 -2.03 13.10 -14.54
CA VAL A 101 -0.91 13.27 -15.47
C VAL A 101 -1.03 14.60 -16.23
N GLY A 102 -2.22 14.89 -16.74
CA GLY A 102 -2.53 16.08 -17.54
C GLY A 102 -1.56 16.28 -18.71
N ASP A 103 -1.34 17.55 -19.08
CA ASP A 103 -0.37 17.94 -20.13
C ASP A 103 1.04 18.21 -19.56
N SER A 104 1.36 17.66 -18.38
CA SER A 104 2.62 17.95 -17.70
C SER A 104 3.81 17.34 -18.47
N ARG A 105 4.73 18.20 -18.90
CA ARG A 105 5.99 17.77 -19.56
C ARG A 105 6.95 17.02 -18.63
N ARG A 106 6.67 16.97 -17.33
CA ARG A 106 7.50 16.27 -16.34
C ARG A 106 7.14 14.79 -16.22
N VAL A 107 6.04 14.34 -16.80
CA VAL A 107 5.59 12.96 -16.70
C VAL A 107 5.51 12.30 -18.08
N THR A 108 5.99 11.07 -18.15
CA THR A 108 5.78 10.18 -19.29
C THR A 108 4.92 9.01 -18.83
N LEU A 109 3.72 8.88 -19.37
CA LEU A 109 2.81 7.78 -19.07
C LEU A 109 2.94 6.69 -20.15
N LEU A 110 3.30 5.48 -19.73
CA LEU A 110 3.42 4.29 -20.56
C LEU A 110 2.25 3.35 -20.27
N ALA A 111 1.32 3.29 -21.23
CA ALA A 111 0.07 2.53 -21.12
C ALA A 111 0.26 1.03 -21.45
N GLU A 112 1.10 0.34 -20.69
CA GLU A 112 1.50 -1.05 -20.95
C GLU A 112 1.95 -1.77 -19.67
N LYS A 113 2.25 -3.06 -19.76
CA LYS A 113 2.81 -3.84 -18.65
C LYS A 113 4.29 -3.50 -18.43
N SER A 114 4.74 -3.55 -17.17
CA SER A 114 6.15 -3.33 -16.80
C SER A 114 7.13 -4.23 -17.55
N GLN A 115 6.78 -5.49 -17.78
CA GLN A 115 7.63 -6.44 -18.51
C GLN A 115 7.83 -6.07 -20.00
N ALA A 116 6.96 -5.24 -20.57
CA ALA A 116 7.11 -4.74 -21.94
C ALA A 116 7.81 -3.37 -21.99
N ALA A 117 7.62 -2.54 -20.96
CA ALA A 117 8.19 -1.20 -20.87
C ALA A 117 9.66 -1.20 -20.42
N LEU A 118 9.97 -1.87 -19.31
CA LEU A 118 11.28 -1.83 -18.66
C LEU A 118 12.46 -2.20 -19.59
N PRO A 119 12.37 -3.22 -20.47
CA PRO A 119 13.47 -3.57 -21.38
C PRO A 119 13.85 -2.45 -22.36
N ARG A 120 12.90 -1.55 -22.67
CA ARG A 120 13.06 -0.47 -23.67
C ARG A 120 13.31 0.90 -23.06
N LEU A 121 13.26 1.01 -21.72
CA LEU A 121 13.58 2.26 -21.06
C LEU A 121 15.06 2.58 -21.21
N GLU A 122 15.35 3.81 -21.64
CA GLU A 122 16.70 4.36 -21.73
C GLU A 122 16.96 5.43 -20.67
N ALA A 123 15.90 6.04 -20.13
CA ALA A 123 15.99 7.12 -19.15
C ALA A 123 16.59 6.64 -17.83
N ARG A 124 17.60 7.36 -17.32
CA ARG A 124 18.20 7.13 -16.00
C ARG A 124 17.13 7.14 -14.91
N ILE A 125 17.13 6.16 -14.01
CA ILE A 125 16.19 6.09 -12.88
C ILE A 125 16.97 6.19 -11.56
N ASP A 126 16.60 7.16 -10.71
CA ASP A 126 17.18 7.35 -9.38
C ASP A 126 16.42 6.58 -8.31
N ALA A 127 15.10 6.51 -8.43
CA ALA A 127 14.23 5.83 -7.48
C ALA A 127 12.96 5.29 -8.15
N VAL A 128 12.45 4.19 -7.61
CA VAL A 128 11.27 3.48 -8.09
C VAL A 128 10.23 3.36 -6.98
N LEU A 129 8.97 3.60 -7.31
CA LEU A 129 7.82 3.13 -6.55
C LEU A 129 7.23 1.90 -7.25
N LEU A 130 7.36 0.73 -6.62
CA LEU A 130 6.89 -0.55 -7.13
C LEU A 130 5.57 -0.93 -6.42
N GLU A 131 4.45 -0.65 -7.08
CA GLU A 131 3.07 -0.84 -6.61
C GLU A 131 2.21 -1.61 -7.62
N GLY A 132 2.85 -2.41 -8.48
CA GLY A 132 2.19 -3.20 -9.50
C GLY A 132 1.45 -4.42 -8.94
N ASP A 133 1.55 -5.53 -9.67
CA ASP A 133 0.93 -6.79 -9.25
C ASP A 133 1.46 -7.28 -7.89
N LEU A 134 0.55 -7.74 -7.03
CA LEU A 134 0.87 -8.19 -5.66
C LEU A 134 1.14 -9.69 -5.59
N ASN A 135 1.94 -10.21 -6.53
CA ASN A 135 2.36 -11.61 -6.54
C ASN A 135 3.88 -11.73 -6.71
N TYR A 136 4.42 -12.83 -6.18
CA TYR A 136 5.85 -13.10 -6.15
C TYR A 136 6.48 -13.03 -7.55
N HIS A 137 5.84 -13.61 -8.57
CA HIS A 137 6.40 -13.70 -9.92
C HIS A 137 6.57 -12.33 -10.56
N SER A 138 5.51 -11.52 -10.56
CA SER A 138 5.55 -10.17 -11.14
C SER A 138 6.57 -9.29 -10.43
N VAL A 139 6.58 -9.28 -9.09
CA VAL A 139 7.51 -8.47 -8.29
C VAL A 139 8.96 -8.87 -8.54
N LEU A 140 9.27 -10.17 -8.55
CA LEU A 140 10.63 -10.64 -8.81
C LEU A 140 11.08 -10.31 -10.24
N THR A 141 10.17 -10.39 -11.22
CA THR A 141 10.46 -10.05 -12.61
C THR A 141 10.76 -8.56 -12.74
N ASP A 142 9.92 -7.69 -12.16
CA ASP A 142 10.10 -6.24 -12.20
C ASP A 142 11.42 -5.81 -11.53
N LEU A 143 11.78 -6.40 -10.38
CA LEU A 143 13.06 -6.11 -9.72
C LEU A 143 14.27 -6.51 -10.56
N ARG A 144 14.21 -7.67 -11.23
CA ARG A 144 15.27 -8.11 -12.15
C ARG A 144 15.41 -7.17 -13.35
N GLU A 145 14.29 -6.77 -13.95
CA GLU A 145 14.27 -5.82 -15.07
C GLU A 145 14.79 -4.43 -14.66
N ILE A 146 14.47 -3.97 -13.45
CA ILE A 146 15.05 -2.73 -12.88
C ILE A 146 16.58 -2.87 -12.70
N ALA A 147 17.05 -4.04 -12.25
CA ALA A 147 18.48 -4.30 -12.11
C ALA A 147 19.19 -4.29 -13.47
N GLU A 148 18.61 -4.99 -14.47
CA GLU A 148 19.13 -5.00 -15.83
C GLU A 148 19.13 -3.59 -16.44
N LEU A 149 18.08 -2.80 -16.23
CA LEU A 149 18.05 -1.39 -16.64
C LEU A 149 19.22 -0.59 -16.05
N SER A 150 19.47 -0.75 -14.75
CA SER A 150 20.58 -0.06 -14.07
C SER A 150 21.94 -0.49 -14.62
N GLN A 151 22.10 -1.79 -14.90
CA GLN A 151 23.31 -2.34 -15.51
C GLN A 151 23.53 -1.80 -16.93
N ARG A 152 22.49 -1.77 -17.77
CA ARG A 152 22.56 -1.20 -19.13
C ARG A 152 22.96 0.27 -19.12
N GLN A 153 22.55 1.01 -18.08
CA GLN A 153 22.88 2.42 -17.89
C GLN A 153 24.25 2.66 -17.22
N GLY A 154 24.90 1.62 -16.71
CA GLY A 154 26.15 1.74 -15.96
C GLY A 154 26.00 2.54 -14.67
N ILE A 155 24.82 2.49 -14.02
CA ILE A 155 24.53 3.21 -12.78
C ILE A 155 24.26 2.23 -11.63
N PRO A 156 24.40 2.67 -10.36
CA PRO A 156 23.97 1.87 -9.22
C PRO A 156 22.47 1.56 -9.27
N PHE A 157 22.09 0.45 -8.62
CA PHE A 157 20.68 0.07 -8.47
C PHE A 157 19.88 1.21 -7.80
N PRO A 158 18.70 1.59 -8.32
CA PRO A 158 17.93 2.70 -7.79
C PRO A 158 17.39 2.40 -6.40
N LEU A 159 17.03 3.46 -5.68
CA LEU A 159 16.27 3.32 -4.44
C LEU A 159 14.85 2.82 -4.76
N VAL A 160 14.46 1.65 -4.28
CA VAL A 160 13.12 1.09 -4.56
C VAL A 160 12.27 1.13 -3.31
N PHE A 161 11.09 1.72 -3.42
CA PHE A 161 10.01 1.63 -2.42
C PHE A 161 8.94 0.66 -2.94
N PHE A 162 8.36 -0.14 -2.04
CA PHE A 162 7.23 -1.02 -2.37
C PHE A 162 6.29 -1.14 -1.16
N ALA A 163 4.98 -1.12 -1.37
CA ALA A 163 4.01 -1.46 -0.32
C ALA A 163 3.77 -2.97 -0.25
N ASN A 164 2.86 -3.35 0.64
CA ASN A 164 2.47 -4.74 0.88
C ASN A 164 3.64 -5.60 1.39
N ALA A 165 4.58 -4.96 2.09
CA ALA A 165 5.68 -5.62 2.77
C ALA A 165 5.26 -6.27 4.11
N SER A 166 3.99 -6.15 4.49
CA SER A 166 3.36 -6.83 5.62
C SER A 166 2.01 -7.44 5.20
N TRP A 167 1.23 -7.91 6.17
CA TRP A 167 -0.04 -8.58 5.90
C TRP A 167 -1.00 -7.68 5.08
N PRO A 168 -1.70 -8.20 4.06
CA PRO A 168 -1.83 -9.63 3.73
C PRO A 168 -0.82 -10.16 2.70
N TYR A 169 -0.30 -9.32 1.81
CA TYR A 169 0.34 -9.81 0.59
C TYR A 169 1.86 -9.96 0.68
N ALA A 170 2.47 -9.63 1.82
CA ALA A 170 3.89 -9.94 2.05
C ALA A 170 4.20 -11.42 1.81
N ARG A 171 3.29 -12.30 2.25
CA ARG A 171 3.44 -13.75 2.22
C ARG A 171 2.28 -14.45 1.49
N ARG A 172 1.44 -13.73 0.75
CA ARG A 172 0.33 -14.30 -0.02
C ARG A 172 0.23 -13.58 -1.37
N ASP A 173 0.18 -14.33 -2.45
CA ASP A 173 -0.05 -13.77 -3.78
C ASP A 173 -1.50 -13.32 -3.95
N MET A 174 -1.66 -12.22 -4.67
CA MET A 174 -2.92 -11.79 -5.24
C MET A 174 -2.78 -11.57 -6.76
N TYR A 175 -3.81 -11.99 -7.48
CA TYR A 175 -3.86 -11.96 -8.94
C TYR A 175 -5.03 -11.08 -9.40
N TYR A 176 -4.73 -9.99 -10.10
CA TYR A 176 -5.75 -9.19 -10.78
C TYR A 176 -6.31 -9.94 -11.99
N ASP A 177 -5.40 -10.42 -12.84
CA ASP A 177 -5.67 -11.27 -13.99
C ASP A 177 -4.75 -12.51 -13.96
N PRO A 178 -5.17 -13.60 -13.27
CA PRO A 178 -4.39 -14.81 -13.20
C PRO A 178 -4.07 -15.38 -14.57
N GLU A 179 -4.95 -15.25 -15.57
CA GLU A 179 -4.76 -15.87 -16.89
C GLU A 179 -3.61 -15.24 -17.67
N SER A 180 -3.22 -14.02 -17.30
CA SER A 180 -2.06 -13.34 -17.88
C SER A 180 -0.70 -13.81 -17.38
N LEU A 181 -0.64 -14.67 -16.36
CA LEU A 181 0.59 -15.22 -15.81
C LEU A 181 0.85 -16.66 -16.28
N PRO A 182 2.12 -17.09 -16.39
CA PRO A 182 2.45 -18.49 -16.64
C PRO A 182 1.80 -19.42 -15.61
N ALA A 183 1.36 -20.61 -16.03
CA ALA A 183 0.70 -21.55 -15.11
C ALA A 183 1.58 -21.94 -13.92
N ALA A 184 2.89 -22.10 -14.13
CA ALA A 184 3.87 -22.41 -13.09
C ALA A 184 4.18 -21.24 -12.14
N ALA A 185 3.75 -20.03 -12.48
CA ALA A 185 3.93 -18.82 -11.67
C ALA A 185 2.76 -18.54 -10.72
N ARG A 186 1.74 -19.42 -10.69
CA ARG A 186 0.52 -19.24 -9.91
C ARG A 186 0.36 -20.36 -8.91
N HIS A 187 0.01 -19.99 -7.67
CA HIS A 187 -0.51 -20.92 -6.68
C HIS A 187 -1.97 -21.29 -6.99
N SER A 188 -2.49 -22.33 -6.34
CA SER A 188 -3.94 -22.50 -6.23
C SER A 188 -4.55 -21.24 -5.61
N TYR A 189 -5.61 -20.72 -6.23
CA TYR A 189 -6.24 -19.46 -5.84
C TYR A 189 -7.75 -19.55 -5.88
N ALA A 190 -8.40 -18.69 -5.08
CA ALA A 190 -9.84 -18.47 -5.15
C ALA A 190 -10.18 -16.99 -5.00
N ARG A 191 -11.33 -16.58 -5.56
CA ARG A 191 -11.91 -15.24 -5.34
C ARG A 191 -12.61 -15.18 -3.98
N ALA A 192 -11.83 -15.30 -2.90
CA ALA A 192 -12.33 -15.28 -1.54
C ALA A 192 -11.50 -14.34 -0.66
N ALA A 193 -12.13 -13.88 0.41
CA ALA A 193 -11.54 -12.98 1.38
C ALA A 193 -10.57 -13.70 2.33
N MET A 194 -9.91 -12.94 3.20
CA MET A 194 -8.92 -13.44 4.17
C MET A 194 -8.95 -12.66 5.49
N THR A 195 -8.26 -13.18 6.50
CA THR A 195 -8.10 -12.60 7.83
C THR A 195 -6.66 -12.79 8.32
N PRO A 196 -6.11 -11.91 9.17
CA PRO A 196 -4.79 -12.11 9.78
C PRO A 196 -4.76 -13.29 10.76
N TRP A 197 -5.93 -13.84 11.12
CA TRP A 197 -6.07 -14.90 12.12
C TRP A 197 -6.12 -16.32 11.55
N SER A 198 -6.02 -16.45 10.23
CA SER A 198 -6.02 -17.74 9.54
C SER A 198 -5.12 -17.67 8.30
N PRO A 199 -4.26 -18.67 8.07
CA PRO A 199 -3.45 -18.73 6.86
C PRO A 199 -4.30 -19.04 5.61
N GLY A 200 -5.49 -19.62 5.77
CA GLY A 200 -6.43 -19.90 4.67
C GLY A 200 -7.37 -18.73 4.36
N LEU A 201 -8.12 -18.85 3.26
CA LEU A 201 -9.16 -17.89 2.90
C LEU A 201 -10.39 -18.01 3.82
N GLU A 202 -10.99 -16.87 4.18
CA GLU A 202 -12.17 -16.76 5.03
C GLU A 202 -13.25 -15.90 4.32
N PRO A 203 -14.37 -16.50 3.86
CA PRO A 203 -15.42 -15.77 3.16
C PRO A 203 -16.01 -14.59 3.96
N GLY A 204 -16.21 -13.46 3.28
CA GLY A 204 -16.83 -12.26 3.87
C GLY A 204 -15.90 -11.38 4.71
N MET A 205 -14.59 -11.67 4.71
CA MET A 205 -13.57 -10.85 5.35
C MET A 205 -12.89 -9.88 4.36
N ILE A 206 -11.59 -9.62 4.52
CA ILE A 206 -10.84 -8.57 3.82
C ILE A 206 -10.48 -9.01 2.39
N ASN A 207 -10.42 -8.04 1.47
CA ASN A 207 -9.90 -8.17 0.10
C ASN A 207 -10.65 -9.13 -0.86
N TYR A 208 -11.95 -9.35 -0.64
CA TYR A 208 -12.86 -9.80 -1.70
C TYR A 208 -13.20 -8.62 -2.64
N PRO A 209 -13.32 -8.79 -3.98
CA PRO A 209 -13.39 -10.04 -4.76
C PRO A 209 -12.09 -10.45 -5.49
N PHE A 210 -10.92 -10.01 -5.02
CA PHE A 210 -9.65 -10.36 -5.66
C PHE A 210 -9.37 -11.86 -5.63
N ALA A 211 -8.62 -12.36 -6.61
CA ALA A 211 -8.17 -13.75 -6.63
C ALA A 211 -6.91 -13.87 -5.77
N ASN A 212 -7.03 -14.61 -4.67
CA ASN A 212 -5.98 -14.72 -3.66
C ASN A 212 -5.48 -16.17 -3.61
N ALA A 213 -4.17 -16.36 -3.44
CA ALA A 213 -3.61 -17.67 -3.15
C ALA A 213 -4.32 -18.27 -1.91
N GLU A 214 -4.70 -19.54 -2.01
CA GLU A 214 -5.54 -20.21 -1.01
C GLU A 214 -4.87 -20.29 0.37
N TRP A 215 -3.54 -20.29 0.39
CA TRP A 215 -2.71 -20.37 1.59
C TRP A 215 -1.68 -19.25 1.63
N GLU A 216 -1.51 -18.67 2.82
CA GLU A 216 -0.43 -17.73 3.15
C GLU A 216 0.84 -18.49 3.54
N GLY A 217 1.98 -17.95 3.13
CA GLY A 217 3.31 -18.50 3.36
C GLY A 217 3.71 -19.54 2.31
N GLY A 218 4.89 -20.12 2.51
CA GLY A 218 5.49 -21.07 1.58
C GLY A 218 6.43 -20.42 0.57
N ALA A 219 7.03 -21.27 -0.27
CA ALA A 219 7.98 -20.83 -1.28
C ALA A 219 7.25 -20.02 -2.37
N LYS A 220 7.91 -18.97 -2.85
CA LYS A 220 7.46 -18.18 -4.01
C LYS A 220 6.06 -17.59 -3.85
N ASN A 221 5.72 -17.11 -2.65
CA ASN A 221 4.38 -16.61 -2.31
C ASN A 221 4.46 -15.25 -1.59
N GLY A 222 3.93 -14.22 -2.22
CA GLY A 222 3.86 -12.85 -1.72
C GLY A 222 5.01 -11.93 -2.13
N VAL A 223 4.75 -10.62 -1.99
CA VAL A 223 5.64 -9.52 -2.38
C VAL A 223 6.97 -9.56 -1.62
N LEU A 224 6.92 -9.67 -0.29
CA LEU A 224 8.12 -9.67 0.54
C LEU A 224 9.00 -10.89 0.25
N THR A 225 8.39 -12.04 -0.03
CA THR A 225 9.13 -13.25 -0.42
C THR A 225 9.94 -13.05 -1.70
N ALA A 226 9.38 -12.35 -2.69
CA ALA A 226 10.10 -12.04 -3.93
C ALA A 226 11.26 -11.07 -3.70
N VAL A 227 11.01 -10.01 -2.91
CA VAL A 227 12.03 -9.00 -2.60
C VAL A 227 13.18 -9.61 -1.80
N GLU A 228 12.89 -10.43 -0.79
CA GLU A 228 13.92 -11.09 0.02
C GLU A 228 14.79 -12.05 -0.81
N GLU A 229 14.21 -12.75 -1.77
CA GLU A 229 14.97 -13.59 -2.70
C GLU A 229 15.86 -12.73 -3.61
N PHE A 230 15.30 -11.69 -4.21
CA PHE A 230 16.06 -10.77 -5.06
C PHE A 230 17.25 -10.13 -4.32
N VAL A 231 17.02 -9.62 -3.11
CA VAL A 231 18.07 -8.95 -2.30
C VAL A 231 19.15 -9.94 -1.85
N ARG A 232 18.79 -11.18 -1.52
CA ARG A 232 19.74 -12.22 -1.08
C ARG A 232 20.79 -12.51 -2.15
N ASP A 233 20.37 -12.53 -3.41
CA ASP A 233 21.21 -12.94 -4.54
C ASP A 233 21.80 -11.74 -5.31
N ALA A 234 21.63 -10.51 -4.79
CA ALA A 234 22.03 -9.29 -5.47
C ALA A 234 23.55 -9.07 -5.45
N ASP A 235 24.10 -8.74 -6.61
CA ASP A 235 25.48 -8.29 -6.79
C ASP A 235 25.50 -7.03 -7.71
N PRO A 236 25.94 -5.85 -7.23
CA PRO A 236 26.48 -5.58 -5.89
C PRO A 236 25.44 -5.72 -4.76
N PRO A 237 25.88 -5.85 -3.49
CA PRO A 237 24.99 -6.08 -2.36
C PRO A 237 23.91 -5.00 -2.16
N LEU A 238 22.68 -5.46 -1.93
CA LEU A 238 21.53 -4.65 -1.59
C LEU A 238 21.10 -4.90 -0.14
N GLN A 239 20.44 -3.92 0.46
CA GLN A 239 19.84 -4.01 1.79
C GLN A 239 18.33 -3.76 1.71
N LEU A 240 17.60 -4.41 2.63
CA LEU A 240 16.16 -4.30 2.76
C LEU A 240 15.81 -3.72 4.14
N PHE A 241 15.01 -2.65 4.14
CA PHE A 241 14.43 -2.06 5.35
C PHE A 241 12.90 -2.13 5.30
N LEU A 242 12.27 -2.46 6.44
CA LEU A 242 10.83 -2.71 6.54
C LEU A 242 10.20 -1.84 7.63
N VAL A 243 9.04 -1.26 7.32
CA VAL A 243 8.18 -0.55 8.28
C VAL A 243 6.86 -1.29 8.39
N PRO A 244 6.57 -2.00 9.49
CA PRO A 244 5.51 -3.00 9.55
C PRO A 244 4.15 -2.44 10.00
N VAL A 245 3.74 -1.31 9.43
CA VAL A 245 2.41 -0.71 9.67
C VAL A 245 1.69 -0.52 8.35
N ASN A 246 0.35 -0.44 8.38
CA ASN A 246 -0.49 -0.15 7.24
C ASN A 246 -0.16 -0.97 5.97
N HIS A 247 -0.18 -2.30 6.10
CA HIS A 247 0.23 -3.26 5.07
C HIS A 247 1.72 -3.29 4.72
N GLY A 248 2.52 -2.45 5.37
CA GLY A 248 3.98 -2.48 5.34
C GLY A 248 4.57 -1.70 4.18
N LEU A 249 5.58 -0.89 4.48
CA LEU A 249 6.51 -0.31 3.50
C LEU A 249 7.80 -1.11 3.51
N GLY A 250 8.31 -1.45 2.32
CA GLY A 250 9.66 -1.93 2.14
C GLY A 250 10.50 -0.96 1.31
N ILE A 251 11.79 -0.95 1.61
CA ILE A 251 12.78 -0.09 0.96
C ILE A 251 13.99 -0.95 0.61
N VAL A 252 14.32 -1.05 -0.68
CA VAL A 252 15.55 -1.69 -1.18
C VAL A 252 16.53 -0.60 -1.61
N PHE A 253 17.78 -0.73 -1.17
CA PHE A 253 18.81 0.26 -1.43
C PHE A 253 20.19 -0.39 -1.49
N SER A 254 21.14 0.24 -2.19
CA SER A 254 22.52 -0.24 -2.24
C SER A 254 23.21 -0.09 -0.89
N GLU A 255 24.01 -1.09 -0.50
CA GLU A 255 24.84 -1.03 0.70
C GLU A 255 25.82 0.17 0.62
N GLY A 256 26.06 0.84 1.75
CA GLY A 256 26.95 2.01 1.83
C GLY A 256 26.44 3.29 1.12
N SER A 257 25.25 3.28 0.54
CA SER A 257 24.66 4.46 -0.10
C SER A 257 24.23 5.53 0.90
N ARG A 258 23.92 6.74 0.39
CA ARG A 258 23.29 7.81 1.22
C ARG A 258 21.95 7.37 1.82
N ALA A 259 21.22 6.50 1.12
CA ALA A 259 19.98 5.93 1.66
C ALA A 259 20.28 5.02 2.86
N ALA A 260 21.33 4.20 2.79
CA ALA A 260 21.74 3.35 3.91
C ALA A 260 22.06 4.18 5.16
N ALA A 261 22.85 5.25 5.01
CA ALA A 261 23.16 6.16 6.12
C ALA A 261 21.89 6.80 6.72
N PHE A 262 20.99 7.33 5.87
CA PHE A 262 19.73 7.91 6.33
C PHE A 262 18.89 6.91 7.13
N ILE A 263 18.74 5.69 6.62
CA ILE A 263 17.94 4.63 7.26
C ILE A 263 18.52 4.29 8.63
N GLN A 264 19.84 4.11 8.71
CA GLN A 264 20.52 3.80 9.97
C GLN A 264 20.39 4.93 11.01
N GLU A 265 20.52 6.18 10.57
CA GLU A 265 20.51 7.34 11.48
C GLU A 265 19.10 7.76 11.92
N ASN A 266 18.09 7.61 11.04
CA ASN A 266 16.79 8.23 11.25
C ASN A 266 15.64 7.23 11.40
N LEU A 267 15.76 6.02 10.85
CA LEU A 267 14.66 5.04 10.80
C LEU A 267 14.92 3.77 11.60
N ALA A 268 16.18 3.45 11.89
CA ALA A 268 16.53 2.27 12.67
C ALA A 268 15.94 2.38 14.08
N VAL A 269 15.11 1.40 14.44
CA VAL A 269 14.44 1.34 15.75
C VAL A 269 14.86 0.07 16.50
N PRO A 270 14.90 0.09 17.84
CA PRO A 270 15.17 -1.10 18.62
C PRO A 270 14.08 -2.16 18.42
N PRO A 271 14.39 -3.46 18.61
CA PRO A 271 13.44 -4.55 18.32
C PRO A 271 12.07 -4.43 18.98
N TRP A 272 12.00 -3.91 20.22
CA TRP A 272 10.74 -3.73 20.93
C TRP A 272 9.81 -2.72 20.25
N MET A 273 10.36 -1.67 19.63
CA MET A 273 9.57 -0.65 18.92
C MET A 273 8.99 -1.24 17.65
N ARG A 274 9.77 -2.06 16.92
CA ARG A 274 9.27 -2.78 15.75
C ARG A 274 8.10 -3.71 16.12
N LEU A 275 8.24 -4.50 17.17
CA LEU A 275 7.17 -5.37 17.68
C LEU A 275 5.93 -4.57 18.11
N PHE A 276 6.14 -3.40 18.71
CA PHE A 276 5.04 -2.52 19.08
C PHE A 276 4.29 -1.97 17.85
N LEU A 277 5.01 -1.56 16.80
CA LEU A 277 4.42 -1.15 15.52
C LEU A 277 3.60 -2.28 14.87
N GLU A 278 4.12 -3.50 14.86
CA GLU A 278 3.38 -4.69 14.39
C GLU A 278 2.11 -4.92 15.22
N THR A 279 2.18 -4.70 16.54
CA THR A 279 1.01 -4.79 17.43
C THR A 279 -0.05 -3.73 17.11
N LEU A 280 0.37 -2.49 16.82
CA LEU A 280 -0.53 -1.41 16.40
C LEU A 280 -1.20 -1.74 15.06
N GLU A 281 -0.45 -2.32 14.13
CA GLU A 281 -0.98 -2.77 12.84
C GLU A 281 -2.02 -3.88 13.01
N LEU A 282 -1.76 -4.87 13.86
CA LEU A 282 -2.75 -5.90 14.20
C LEU A 282 -4.00 -5.29 14.83
N ALA A 283 -3.86 -4.30 15.73
CA ALA A 283 -5.00 -3.60 16.32
C ALA A 283 -5.85 -2.87 15.25
N ARG A 284 -5.21 -2.25 14.26
CA ARG A 284 -5.89 -1.65 13.10
C ARG A 284 -6.63 -2.71 12.28
N LEU A 285 -5.97 -3.81 11.93
CA LEU A 285 -6.57 -4.92 11.18
C LEU A 285 -7.76 -5.54 11.92
N ASN A 286 -7.67 -5.69 13.24
CA ASN A 286 -8.79 -6.17 14.07
C ASN A 286 -10.01 -5.28 14.01
N THR A 287 -9.79 -3.97 13.96
CA THR A 287 -10.87 -2.99 13.79
C THR A 287 -11.57 -3.22 12.45
N ILE A 288 -10.79 -3.41 11.37
CA ILE A 288 -11.31 -3.71 10.03
C ILE A 288 -12.07 -5.03 10.01
N VAL A 289 -11.49 -6.12 10.53
CA VAL A 289 -12.17 -7.43 10.63
C VAL A 289 -13.49 -7.32 11.39
N SER A 290 -13.51 -6.58 12.50
CA SER A 290 -14.72 -6.34 13.29
C SER A 290 -15.79 -5.57 12.53
N GLU A 291 -15.41 -4.64 11.64
CA GLU A 291 -16.36 -3.99 10.73
C GLU A 291 -16.94 -4.98 9.70
N PHE A 292 -16.11 -5.81 9.08
CA PHE A 292 -16.57 -6.84 8.13
C PHE A 292 -17.53 -7.82 8.78
N ARG A 293 -17.20 -8.35 9.97
CA ARG A 293 -18.09 -9.24 10.74
C ARG A 293 -19.45 -8.60 11.01
N ARG A 294 -19.48 -7.35 11.51
CA ARG A 294 -20.73 -6.62 11.76
C ARG A 294 -21.54 -6.38 10.47
N ARG A 295 -20.90 -6.10 9.34
CA ARG A 295 -21.58 -5.95 8.04
C ARG A 295 -22.20 -7.27 7.59
N HIS A 296 -21.46 -8.37 7.71
CA HIS A 296 -21.93 -9.70 7.33
C HIS A 296 -23.12 -10.16 8.17
N GLU A 297 -23.07 -9.96 9.49
CA GLU A 297 -24.18 -10.25 10.40
C GLU A 297 -25.45 -9.44 10.05
N ARG A 298 -25.30 -8.14 9.76
CA ARG A 298 -26.43 -7.29 9.34
C ARG A 298 -27.04 -7.76 8.03
N GLN A 299 -26.23 -8.17 7.06
CA GLN A 299 -26.72 -8.70 5.78
C GLN A 299 -27.45 -10.03 5.96
N ARG A 300 -26.91 -10.95 6.77
CA ARG A 300 -27.59 -12.20 7.15
C ARG A 300 -28.92 -11.94 7.86
N GLY A 301 -28.96 -11.02 8.82
CA GLY A 301 -30.17 -10.62 9.54
C GLY A 301 -31.24 -10.02 8.62
N ARG A 302 -30.87 -9.17 7.66
CA ARG A 302 -31.79 -8.66 6.62
C ARG A 302 -32.28 -9.76 5.69
N GLY A 303 -31.42 -10.69 5.29
CA GLY A 303 -31.79 -11.85 4.47
C GLY A 303 -32.80 -12.77 5.17
N ILE A 304 -32.61 -13.02 6.46
CA ILE A 304 -33.54 -13.80 7.28
C ILE A 304 -34.88 -13.07 7.42
N ARG A 305 -34.87 -11.76 7.74
CA ARG A 305 -36.11 -10.95 7.81
C ARG A 305 -36.86 -10.92 6.47
N GLY A 306 -36.15 -10.79 5.35
CA GLY A 306 -36.74 -10.84 4.01
C GLY A 306 -37.39 -12.18 3.69
N LYS A 307 -36.73 -13.29 4.07
CA LYS A 307 -37.31 -14.65 3.94
C LYS A 307 -38.54 -14.84 4.82
N ILE A 308 -38.51 -14.40 6.07
CA ILE A 308 -39.67 -14.44 6.98
C ILE A 308 -40.84 -13.63 6.41
N LEU A 309 -40.59 -12.39 5.95
CA LEU A 309 -41.63 -11.54 5.38
C LEU A 309 -42.24 -12.16 4.11
N CYS A 310 -41.44 -12.82 3.28
CA CYS A 310 -41.92 -13.57 2.12
C CYS A 310 -42.82 -14.75 2.52
N VAL A 311 -42.41 -15.54 3.52
CA VAL A 311 -43.20 -16.65 4.05
C VAL A 311 -44.53 -16.16 4.63
N VAL A 312 -44.50 -15.12 5.47
CA VAL A 312 -45.72 -14.52 6.05
C VAL A 312 -46.66 -14.00 4.96
N ARG A 313 -46.14 -13.35 3.92
CA ARG A 313 -46.94 -12.86 2.78
C ARG A 313 -47.55 -13.99 1.96
N ASN A 314 -46.83 -15.11 1.78
CA ASN A 314 -47.33 -16.29 1.08
C ASN A 314 -48.38 -17.06 1.90
N ILE A 315 -48.24 -17.12 3.23
CA ILE A 315 -49.26 -17.69 4.12
C ILE A 315 -50.51 -16.80 4.09
N GLY A 316 -50.37 -15.48 4.21
CA GLY A 316 -51.49 -14.53 4.14
C GLY A 316 -52.29 -14.64 2.84
N ARG A 317 -51.62 -14.79 1.69
CA ARG A 317 -52.28 -15.03 0.40
C ARG A 317 -53.04 -16.36 0.34
N ARG A 318 -52.52 -17.42 0.95
CA ARG A 318 -53.20 -18.72 1.02
C ARG A 318 -54.42 -18.70 1.94
N VAL A 319 -54.37 -17.97 3.05
CA VAL A 319 -55.50 -17.85 3.98
C VAL A 319 -56.63 -17.02 3.38
N ILE A 320 -56.32 -15.93 2.67
CA ILE A 320 -57.32 -15.10 1.98
C ILE A 320 -58.00 -15.90 0.85
N GLY A 321 -57.25 -16.68 0.07
CA GLY A 321 -57.81 -17.53 -0.99
C GLY A 321 -58.64 -18.74 -0.51
N ILE A 322 -58.63 -19.06 0.79
CA ILE A 322 -59.48 -20.09 1.40
C ILE A 322 -60.78 -19.48 1.95
N LEU A 323 -60.80 -18.17 2.25
CA LEU A 323 -61.97 -17.45 2.75
C LEU A 323 -62.88 -16.89 1.62
N GLU A 324 -62.42 -16.93 0.36
CA GLU A 324 -63.19 -16.52 -0.83
C GLU A 324 -63.79 -17.70 -1.62
N LYS A 325 -63.88 -18.89 -1.02
CA LYS A 325 -64.63 -20.05 -1.54
C LYS A 325 -65.72 -20.44 -0.57
#